data_AF-A0A3P7YZA9-F1
#
_entry.id   AF-A0A3P7YZA9-F1
#
_cell.length_a   1.000
_cell.length_b   1.000
_cell.length_c   1.000
_cell.angle_alpha   90.00
_cell.angle_beta   90.00
_cell.angle_gamma   90.00
#
_symmetry.space_group_name_H-M   'P 1'
#
loop_
_entity.id
_entity.type
_entity.pdbx_description
1 polymer ?
#
loop_
_entity_poly.entity_id
_entity_poly.type
_entity_poly.pdbx_seq_one_letter_code
_entity_poly.pdbx_strand_id
1 'polypeptide(L)'
;MEALMDETCLFFRQTTDHDAFVTFVQSAHCSWQESNRTVHLNPKCISDDFCYEMIGRVLSIDKPRSHIARHLNLHYNCSEKCTIECQHDGLVQDDCSCKCSYGFFGPRCEQLAKQASFTDKSCGLIDVDGDGVISLSTFPAPRDKTTFCQWLLQVAMLSC
;
A
#
# COMPACT_ATOMS: atom_id res chain seq x y z
N MET A 1 -17.06 -5.51 -3.06
CA MET A 1 -17.12 -6.77 -2.29
C MET A 1 -16.50 -7.90 -3.06
N GLU A 2 -16.87 -8.11 -4.34
CA GLU A 2 -16.25 -9.14 -5.20
C GLU A 2 -14.72 -9.08 -5.23
N ALA A 3 -14.13 -7.90 -5.49
CA ALA A 3 -12.68 -7.73 -5.47
C ALA A 3 -12.02 -8.17 -4.15
N LEU A 4 -12.66 -7.93 -3.00
CA LEU A 4 -12.16 -8.39 -1.70
C LEU A 4 -12.28 -9.92 -1.55
N MET A 5 -13.32 -10.54 -2.10
CA MET A 5 -13.48 -12.00 -2.08
C MET A 5 -12.47 -12.69 -3.00
N ASP A 6 -12.05 -12.03 -4.08
CA ASP A 6 -11.02 -12.55 -4.98
C ASP A 6 -9.62 -12.45 -4.36
N GLU A 7 -9.36 -11.38 -3.60
CA GLU A 7 -8.05 -11.11 -2.98
C GLU A 7 -7.90 -11.69 -1.57
N THR A 8 -9.00 -12.12 -0.94
CA THR A 8 -9.01 -12.67 0.43
C THR A 8 -9.71 -14.03 0.53
N CYS A 9 -9.72 -14.63 1.71
CA CYS A 9 -10.54 -15.82 2.00
C CYS A 9 -11.90 -15.47 2.62
N LEU A 10 -12.28 -14.18 2.63
CA LEU A 10 -13.55 -13.73 3.19
C LEU A 10 -14.68 -13.92 2.19
N PHE A 11 -15.85 -14.28 2.71
CA PHE A 11 -17.07 -14.42 1.93
C PHE A 11 -18.16 -13.53 2.49
N PHE A 12 -18.69 -12.64 1.67
CA PHE A 12 -19.83 -11.80 2.04
C PHE A 12 -21.11 -12.46 1.55
N ARG A 13 -22.08 -12.61 2.44
CA ARG A 13 -23.40 -13.20 2.13
C ARG A 13 -24.49 -12.37 2.79
N GLN A 14 -25.65 -12.31 2.15
CA GLN A 14 -26.83 -11.74 2.77
C GLN A 14 -27.29 -12.66 3.90
N THR A 15 -27.62 -12.08 5.05
CA THR A 15 -28.10 -12.80 6.23
C THR A 15 -29.25 -12.06 6.88
N THR A 16 -30.13 -12.79 7.56
CA THR A 16 -31.13 -12.27 8.50
C THR A 16 -30.71 -12.46 9.95
N ASP A 17 -29.52 -13.06 10.17
CA ASP A 17 -29.00 -13.43 11.48
C ASP A 17 -28.30 -12.25 12.17
N HIS A 18 -28.40 -12.17 13.49
CA HIS A 18 -28.06 -10.96 14.25
C HIS A 18 -26.63 -10.91 14.79
N ASP A 19 -25.89 -12.03 14.77
CA ASP A 19 -24.66 -12.12 15.54
C ASP A 19 -23.44 -11.46 14.85
N ALA A 20 -23.45 -11.30 13.52
CA ALA A 20 -22.36 -10.65 12.77
C ALA A 20 -22.82 -10.08 11.41
N PHE A 21 -23.69 -9.07 11.42
CA PHE A 21 -24.13 -8.38 10.21
C PHE A 21 -23.60 -6.94 10.11
N VAL A 22 -23.59 -6.44 8.87
CA VAL A 22 -23.32 -5.05 8.52
C VAL A 22 -24.49 -4.58 7.66
N THR A 23 -25.09 -3.46 8.03
CA THR A 23 -26.22 -2.89 7.31
C THR A 23 -25.75 -1.82 6.36
N PHE A 24 -26.17 -1.88 5.10
CA PHE A 24 -25.91 -0.82 4.12
C PHE A 24 -27.19 -0.02 3.90
N VAL A 25 -27.14 1.29 4.11
CA VAL A 25 -28.27 2.20 3.92
C VAL A 25 -27.89 3.35 3.01
N GLN A 26 -28.84 3.75 2.16
CA GLN A 26 -28.69 4.97 1.38
C GLN A 26 -28.97 6.19 2.28
N SER A 27 -28.04 7.14 2.31
CA SER A 27 -28.19 8.35 3.12
C SER A 27 -27.50 9.57 2.50
N ALA A 28 -27.54 10.70 3.21
CA ALA A 28 -26.86 11.94 2.80
C ALA A 28 -25.33 11.91 3.02
N HIS A 29 -24.81 10.90 3.73
CA HIS A 29 -23.41 10.84 4.14
C HIS A 29 -22.74 9.53 3.71
N CYS A 30 -21.41 9.52 3.84
CA CYS A 30 -20.54 8.44 3.41
C CYS A 30 -19.66 8.05 4.58
N SER A 31 -20.19 7.19 5.44
CA SER A 31 -19.55 6.93 6.73
C SER A 31 -19.86 5.54 7.26
N TRP A 32 -18.91 5.04 8.05
CA TRP A 32 -19.10 3.90 8.91
C TRP A 32 -19.62 4.38 10.27
N GLN A 33 -20.70 3.76 10.74
CA GLN A 33 -21.23 3.98 12.08
C GLN A 33 -21.13 2.68 12.89
N GLU A 34 -20.17 2.65 13.81
CA GLU A 34 -19.85 1.46 14.59
C GLU A 34 -20.98 1.04 15.55
N SER A 35 -21.67 2.02 16.16
CA SER A 35 -22.67 1.78 17.22
C SER A 35 -23.85 0.90 16.81
N ASN A 36 -24.20 0.90 15.52
CA ASN A 36 -25.30 0.12 14.95
C ASN A 36 -24.85 -0.69 13.71
N ARG A 37 -23.54 -0.84 13.53
CA ARG A 37 -22.91 -1.56 12.42
C ARG A 37 -23.46 -1.17 11.04
N THR A 38 -23.63 0.13 10.80
CA THR A 38 -24.27 0.65 9.59
C THR A 38 -23.30 1.43 8.72
N VAL A 39 -23.23 1.07 7.44
CA VAL A 39 -22.55 1.81 6.39
C VAL A 39 -23.55 2.71 5.68
N HIS A 40 -23.30 4.01 5.75
CA HIS A 40 -24.06 5.06 5.09
C HIS A 40 -23.46 5.32 3.72
N LEU A 41 -24.27 5.23 2.65
CA LEU A 41 -23.84 5.41 1.27
C LEU A 41 -24.62 6.56 0.60
N ASN A 42 -23.92 7.60 0.18
CA ASN A 42 -24.44 8.64 -0.70
C ASN A 42 -23.92 8.39 -2.13
N PRO A 43 -24.77 8.41 -3.18
CA PRO A 43 -24.34 8.24 -4.57
C PRO A 43 -23.18 9.15 -5.01
N LYS A 44 -22.98 10.30 -4.36
CA LYS A 44 -21.90 11.25 -4.69
C LYS A 44 -20.50 10.81 -4.29
N CYS A 45 -20.35 9.83 -3.41
CA CYS A 45 -19.05 9.39 -2.89
C CYS A 45 -18.76 7.91 -3.19
N ILE A 46 -19.70 7.20 -3.82
CA ILE A 46 -19.52 5.79 -4.15
C ILE A 46 -18.51 5.72 -5.29
N SER A 47 -17.34 5.17 -4.98
CA SER A 47 -16.31 4.76 -5.94
C SER A 47 -15.78 3.38 -5.51
N ASP A 48 -15.10 2.69 -6.42
CA ASP A 48 -14.50 1.39 -6.12
C ASP A 48 -13.51 1.49 -4.95
N ASP A 49 -12.67 2.54 -4.95
CA ASP A 49 -11.71 2.81 -3.87
C ASP A 49 -12.42 3.05 -2.54
N PHE A 50 -13.43 3.92 -2.53
CA PHE A 50 -14.18 4.23 -1.33
C PHE A 50 -14.88 3.00 -0.75
N CYS A 51 -15.53 2.20 -1.61
CA CYS A 51 -16.19 0.97 -1.19
C CYS A 51 -15.19 -0.03 -0.60
N TYR A 52 -14.01 -0.16 -1.20
CA TYR A 52 -12.97 -1.05 -0.73
C TYR A 52 -12.46 -0.61 0.66
N GLU A 53 -12.15 0.67 0.82
CA GLU A 53 -11.71 1.26 2.09
C GLU A 53 -12.77 1.17 3.18
N MET A 54 -14.04 1.38 2.83
CA MET A 54 -15.15 1.30 3.76
C MET A 54 -15.31 -0.11 4.34
N ILE A 55 -15.22 -1.16 3.50
CA ILE A 55 -15.25 -2.54 3.99
C ILE A 55 -14.02 -2.84 4.85
N GLY A 56 -12.85 -2.31 4.50
CA GLY A 56 -11.68 -2.37 5.37
C GLY A 56 -11.97 -1.84 6.78
N ARG A 57 -12.54 -0.63 6.88
CA ARG A 57 -12.91 -0.01 8.17
C ARG A 57 -13.94 -0.80 8.95
N VAL A 58 -14.95 -1.35 8.27
CA VAL A 58 -15.97 -2.23 8.86
C VAL A 58 -15.32 -3.45 9.52
N LEU A 59 -14.24 -3.96 8.93
CA LEU A 59 -13.45 -5.09 9.42
C LEU A 59 -12.27 -4.65 10.31
N SER A 60 -12.33 -3.43 10.86
CA SER A 60 -11.33 -2.83 11.76
C SER A 60 -9.94 -2.65 11.13
N ILE A 61 -9.86 -2.52 9.81
CA ILE A 61 -8.64 -2.20 9.06
C ILE A 61 -8.74 -0.76 8.51
N ASP A 62 -8.07 0.19 9.16
CA ASP A 62 -7.95 1.57 8.66
C ASP A 62 -6.60 1.76 7.96
N LYS A 63 -6.56 1.37 6.69
CA LYS A 63 -5.37 1.42 5.82
C LYS A 63 -5.76 1.84 4.41
N PRO A 64 -4.83 2.37 3.60
CA PRO A 64 -5.07 2.63 2.19
C PRO A 64 -5.45 1.34 1.45
N ARG A 65 -6.24 1.46 0.38
CA ARG A 65 -6.73 0.33 -0.45
C ARG A 65 -5.68 -0.76 -0.70
N SER A 66 -4.47 -0.39 -1.12
CA SER A 66 -3.39 -1.31 -1.47
C SER A 66 -2.96 -2.26 -0.35
N HIS A 67 -3.28 -1.95 0.91
CA HIS A 67 -2.88 -2.76 2.06
C HIS A 67 -4.03 -3.55 2.69
N ILE A 68 -5.30 -3.26 2.35
CA ILE A 68 -6.45 -3.81 3.06
C ILE A 68 -6.56 -5.34 2.91
N ALA A 69 -6.52 -5.89 1.69
CA ALA A 69 -6.60 -7.35 1.47
C ALA A 69 -5.54 -8.11 2.27
N ARG A 70 -4.29 -7.66 2.26
CA ARG A 70 -3.22 -8.27 3.06
C ARG A 70 -3.53 -8.26 4.55
N HIS A 71 -3.95 -7.12 5.10
CA HIS A 71 -4.27 -7.03 6.52
C HIS A 71 -5.42 -7.97 6.89
N LEU A 72 -6.42 -8.10 6.02
CA LEU A 72 -7.51 -9.07 6.19
C LEU A 72 -6.98 -10.51 6.12
N ASN A 73 -6.13 -10.82 5.15
CA ASN A 73 -5.53 -12.15 5.01
C ASN A 73 -4.68 -12.54 6.23
N LEU A 74 -3.94 -11.60 6.80
CA LEU A 74 -3.18 -11.81 8.04
C LEU A 74 -4.11 -11.93 9.25
N HIS A 75 -5.13 -11.07 9.36
CA HIS A 75 -6.05 -11.06 10.50
C HIS A 75 -6.90 -12.33 10.58
N TYR A 76 -7.36 -12.83 9.43
CA TYR A 76 -8.21 -14.02 9.32
C TYR A 76 -7.45 -15.30 8.92
N ASN A 77 -6.11 -15.23 8.85
CA ASN A 77 -5.22 -16.36 8.53
C ASN A 77 -5.57 -17.06 7.21
N CYS A 78 -5.78 -16.27 6.15
CA CYS A 78 -6.04 -16.76 4.80
C CYS A 78 -4.77 -17.36 4.19
N SER A 79 -4.57 -18.68 4.35
CA SER A 79 -3.36 -19.41 3.91
C SER A 79 -3.19 -19.51 2.39
N GLU A 80 -4.28 -19.37 1.63
CA GLU A 80 -4.27 -19.47 0.16
C GLU A 80 -3.96 -18.14 -0.55
N LYS A 81 -3.77 -17.04 0.19
CA LYS A 81 -3.58 -15.70 -0.37
C LYS A 81 -2.24 -15.10 0.05
N CYS A 82 -1.63 -14.35 -0.86
CA CYS A 82 -0.33 -13.73 -0.62
C CYS A 82 -0.43 -12.64 0.45
N THR A 83 0.44 -12.72 1.45
CA THR A 83 0.52 -11.75 2.55
C THR A 83 1.79 -10.87 2.49
N ILE A 84 2.56 -11.00 1.42
CA ILE A 84 3.76 -10.20 1.17
C ILE A 84 3.40 -8.79 0.70
N GLU A 85 4.35 -7.87 0.78
CA GLU A 85 4.20 -6.49 0.30
C GLU A 85 5.43 -6.12 -0.50
N CYS A 86 5.20 -5.67 -1.72
CA CYS A 86 6.22 -5.13 -2.58
C CYS A 86 6.38 -3.63 -2.32
N GLN A 87 7.62 -3.17 -2.23
CA GLN A 87 7.97 -1.76 -2.06
C GLN A 87 8.14 -1.08 -3.42
N HIS A 88 8.21 0.25 -3.40
CA HIS A 88 8.57 1.08 -4.58
C HIS A 88 7.76 0.72 -5.84
N ASP A 89 6.44 0.70 -5.71
CA ASP A 89 5.48 0.35 -6.77
C ASP A 89 5.69 -1.05 -7.37
N GLY A 90 6.21 -1.99 -6.58
CA GLY A 90 6.22 -3.40 -6.96
C GLY A 90 4.81 -4.01 -6.91
N LEU A 91 4.57 -5.01 -7.75
CA LEU A 91 3.29 -5.71 -7.82
C LEU A 91 3.45 -7.16 -7.34
N VAL A 92 2.54 -7.60 -6.46
CA VAL A 92 2.47 -9.00 -6.05
C VAL A 92 1.95 -9.84 -7.20
N GLN A 93 2.63 -10.93 -7.51
CA GLN A 93 2.24 -11.93 -8.51
C GLN A 93 1.48 -13.09 -7.87
N ASP A 94 0.85 -13.92 -8.69
CA ASP A 94 0.05 -15.07 -8.25
C ASP A 94 0.86 -16.11 -7.46
N ASP A 95 2.18 -16.17 -7.68
CA ASP A 95 3.12 -17.04 -6.95
C ASP A 95 3.63 -16.43 -5.64
N CYS A 96 3.02 -15.32 -5.20
CA CYS A 96 3.44 -14.53 -4.05
C CYS A 96 4.88 -14.01 -4.15
N SER A 97 5.38 -13.78 -5.37
CA SER A 97 6.61 -13.02 -5.61
C SER A 97 6.31 -11.56 -5.99
N CYS A 98 7.31 -10.69 -5.88
CA CYS A 98 7.19 -9.30 -6.32
C CYS A 98 7.75 -9.08 -7.72
N LYS A 99 6.94 -8.53 -8.61
CA LYS A 99 7.39 -7.92 -9.86
C LYS A 99 7.78 -6.47 -9.61
N CYS A 100 9.07 -6.18 -9.72
CA CYS A 100 9.61 -4.85 -9.43
C CYS A 100 9.49 -3.88 -10.60
N SER A 101 9.19 -2.63 -10.26
CA SER A 101 9.23 -1.50 -11.18
C SER A 101 10.67 -1.17 -11.59
N TYR A 102 10.82 -0.42 -12.69
CA TYR A 102 12.15 -0.07 -13.22
C TYR A 102 13.00 0.65 -12.17
N GLY A 103 14.27 0.24 -12.06
CA GLY A 103 15.22 0.81 -11.09
C GLY A 103 15.24 0.10 -9.73
N PHE A 104 14.34 -0.86 -9.49
CA PHE A 104 14.27 -1.63 -8.24
C PHE A 104 14.42 -3.14 -8.45
N PHE A 105 14.90 -3.84 -7.42
CA PHE A 105 15.03 -5.29 -7.38
C PHE A 105 14.98 -5.80 -5.94
N GLY A 106 15.08 -7.13 -5.78
CA GLY A 106 15.00 -7.82 -4.50
C GLY A 106 13.66 -8.54 -4.32
N PRO A 107 13.54 -9.42 -3.32
CA PRO A 107 12.32 -10.19 -3.07
C PRO A 107 11.08 -9.31 -2.83
N ARG A 108 11.27 -8.08 -2.34
CA ARG A 108 10.22 -7.10 -2.07
C ARG A 108 10.44 -5.79 -2.82
N CYS A 109 11.29 -5.76 -3.86
CA CYS A 109 11.63 -4.55 -4.59
C CYS A 109 12.26 -3.45 -3.73
N GLU A 110 12.92 -3.84 -2.64
CA GLU A 110 13.48 -2.95 -1.63
C GLU A 110 14.85 -2.38 -2.00
N GLN A 111 15.48 -2.88 -3.07
CA GLN A 111 16.86 -2.56 -3.43
C GLN A 111 16.95 -1.80 -4.76
N LEU A 112 18.02 -1.01 -4.95
CA LEU A 112 18.27 -0.23 -6.16
C LEU A 112 18.99 -1.07 -7.23
N ALA A 113 18.30 -1.40 -8.33
CA ALA A 113 18.78 -2.35 -9.34
C ALA A 113 20.05 -1.93 -10.09
N LYS A 114 20.32 -0.62 -10.11
CA LYS A 114 21.43 -0.04 -10.87
C LYS A 114 22.49 0.59 -9.98
N GLN A 115 22.54 0.22 -8.70
CA GLN A 115 23.51 0.78 -7.75
C GLN A 115 24.96 0.63 -8.21
N ALA A 116 25.31 -0.52 -8.81
CA ALA A 116 26.64 -0.75 -9.38
C ALA A 116 26.98 0.14 -10.61
N SER A 117 25.98 0.79 -11.22
CA SER A 117 26.16 1.70 -12.34
C SER A 117 26.26 3.17 -11.93
N PHE A 118 26.14 3.47 -10.63
CA PHE A 118 26.22 4.85 -10.15
C PHE A 118 27.62 5.40 -10.33
N THR A 119 27.70 6.57 -10.95
CA THR A 119 28.98 7.25 -11.23
C THR A 119 29.26 8.39 -10.26
N ASP A 120 28.34 8.67 -9.34
CA ASP A 120 28.51 9.64 -8.26
C ASP A 120 28.24 8.97 -6.92
N LYS A 121 29.09 9.28 -5.93
CA LYS A 121 29.04 8.73 -4.58
C LYS A 121 27.89 9.25 -3.73
N SER A 122 27.26 10.35 -4.12
CA SER A 122 26.09 10.88 -3.39
C SER A 122 24.80 10.15 -3.77
N CYS A 123 24.81 9.29 -4.79
CA CYS A 123 23.67 8.48 -5.22
C CYS A 123 23.43 7.28 -4.29
N GLY A 124 22.18 6.83 -4.22
CA GLY A 124 21.80 5.65 -3.47
C GLY A 124 20.73 5.92 -2.40
N LEU A 125 20.75 5.09 -1.37
CA LEU A 125 19.88 5.22 -0.20
C LEU A 125 20.30 6.43 0.64
N ILE A 126 19.34 7.30 0.93
CA ILE A 126 19.52 8.48 1.77
C ILE A 126 18.50 8.37 2.90
N ASP A 127 19.01 8.24 4.13
CA ASP A 127 18.18 8.33 5.32
C ASP A 127 17.78 9.79 5.55
N VAL A 128 16.47 10.02 5.67
CA VAL A 128 15.87 11.35 5.79
C VAL A 128 15.37 11.54 7.21
N ASP A 129 16.05 12.42 7.95
CA ASP A 129 15.68 12.84 9.31
C ASP A 129 14.91 14.19 9.33
N GLY A 130 14.54 14.72 8.16
CA GLY A 130 13.81 16.00 8.02
C GLY A 130 13.99 16.64 6.65
N ASP A 131 13.75 17.95 6.56
CA ASP A 131 13.94 18.71 5.32
C ASP A 131 15.42 18.80 4.94
N GLY A 132 15.73 18.62 3.66
CA GLY A 132 17.10 18.65 3.17
C GLY A 132 17.20 18.85 1.67
N VAL A 133 18.43 19.04 1.20
CA VAL A 133 18.75 19.18 -0.22
C VAL A 133 19.64 18.01 -0.64
N ILE A 134 19.21 17.30 -1.67
CA ILE A 134 20.02 16.28 -2.32
C ILE A 134 20.75 16.92 -3.49
N SER A 135 22.06 16.73 -3.53
CA SER A 135 22.89 17.23 -4.61
C SER A 135 23.94 16.19 -5.01
N LEU A 136 24.46 16.36 -6.22
CA LEU A 136 25.61 15.59 -6.66
C LEU A 136 26.88 16.05 -5.95
N SER A 137 27.86 15.17 -5.85
CA SER A 137 29.14 15.48 -5.22
C SER A 137 29.90 16.63 -5.88
N THR A 138 29.60 16.94 -7.15
CA THR A 138 30.21 18.06 -7.87
C THR A 138 29.51 19.40 -7.67
N PHE A 139 28.29 19.44 -7.11
CA PHE A 139 27.56 20.69 -6.96
C PHE A 139 28.29 21.67 -6.01
N PRO A 140 28.35 22.98 -6.30
CA PRO A 140 27.73 23.71 -7.41
C PRO A 140 28.58 23.77 -8.69
N ALA A 141 29.74 23.09 -8.71
CA ALA A 141 30.62 23.07 -9.87
C ALA A 141 29.99 22.31 -11.05
N PRO A 142 30.37 22.68 -12.31
CA PRO A 142 29.94 21.96 -13.49
C PRO A 142 30.43 20.50 -13.49
N ARG A 143 29.67 19.63 -14.14
CA ARG A 143 30.01 18.21 -14.28
C ARG A 143 30.94 18.02 -15.48
N ASP A 144 32.05 17.33 -15.26
CA ASP A 144 33.01 17.03 -16.33
C ASP A 144 32.64 15.75 -17.11
N LYS A 145 31.71 14.93 -16.59
CA LYS A 145 31.32 13.64 -17.16
C LYS A 145 29.82 13.39 -17.02
N THR A 146 29.29 12.52 -17.87
CA THR A 146 27.91 12.01 -17.74
C THR A 146 27.74 11.33 -16.40
N THR A 147 26.66 11.66 -15.70
CA THR A 147 26.34 11.08 -14.40
C THR A 147 25.12 10.19 -14.52
N PHE A 148 25.22 8.93 -14.10
CA PHE A 148 24.09 8.05 -13.85
C PHE A 148 23.85 7.95 -12.34
N CYS A 149 22.64 8.29 -11.90
CA CYS A 149 22.30 8.43 -10.49
C CYS A 149 20.83 8.11 -10.25
N GLN A 150 20.55 7.45 -9.13
CA GLN A 150 19.21 7.28 -8.56
C GLN A 150 19.32 7.47 -7.05
N TRP A 151 18.38 8.20 -6.47
CA TRP A 151 18.26 8.36 -5.03
C TRP A 151 17.01 7.66 -4.53
N LEU A 152 17.14 6.96 -3.40
CA LEU A 152 16.02 6.42 -2.64
C LEU A 152 16.00 7.09 -1.27
N LEU A 153 14.92 7.82 -0.99
CA LEU A 153 14.73 8.52 0.27
C LEU A 153 13.98 7.63 1.25
N GLN A 154 14.63 7.31 2.37
CA GLN A 154 14.05 6.47 3.41
C GLN A 154 13.87 7.29 4.68
N VAL A 155 12.63 7.45 5.13
CA VAL A 155 12.37 8.10 6.42
C VAL A 155 12.71 7.09 7.50
N ALA A 156 13.60 7.45 8.41
CA ALA A 156 13.83 6.67 9.62
C ALA A 156 12.52 6.71 10.44
N MET A 157 11.74 5.63 10.39
CA MET A 157 10.62 5.48 11.31
C MET A 157 11.21 5.31 12.71
N LEU A 158 11.17 6.38 13.50
CA LEU A 158 11.23 6.29 14.96
C LEU A 158 10.14 5.31 15.39
N SER A 159 10.56 4.10 15.76
CA SER A 159 9.69 3.15 16.46
C SER A 159 9.26 3.77 17.77
N CYS A 160 7.99 4.20 17.86
CA CYS A 160 7.31 4.42 19.14
C CYS A 160 7.08 3.08 19.84
#